data_AF-A0A1G1MVP5-F1
#
_entry.id   AF-A0A1G1MVP5-F1
#
_cell.length_a   1.000
_cell.length_b   1.000
_cell.length_c   1.000
_cell.angle_alpha   90.00
_cell.angle_beta   90.00
_cell.angle_gamma   90.00
#
_symmetry.space_group_name_H-M   'P 1'
#
loop_
_entity.id
_entity.type
_entity.pdbx_description
1 polymer ?
#
loop_
_entity_poly.entity_id
_entity_poly.type
_entity_poly.pdbx_seq_one_letter_code
_entity_poly.pdbx_strand_id
1 'polypeptide(L)' 'MDLEDKANYFRVPITMPADMVEFLEKLGMRSKRTGGKKIPNTMIVRSAVRVLEKLDLNIDGVQTEEELDERILDACRKYK' A
#
# COMPACT_ATOMS: atom_id res chain seq x y z
N MET A 1 -14.10 8.90 -14.86
CA MET A 1 -13.32 7.98 -14.01
C MET A 1 -13.43 6.64 -14.69
N ASP A 2 -12.44 6.29 -15.52
CA ASP A 2 -12.49 5.05 -16.28
C ASP A 2 -12.63 3.88 -15.30
N LEU A 3 -13.71 3.11 -15.48
CA LEU A 3 -13.89 1.83 -14.81
C LEU A 3 -12.86 0.88 -15.42
N GLU A 4 -11.65 0.87 -14.85
CA GLU A 4 -10.61 -0.12 -15.16
C GLU A 4 -11.24 -1.51 -15.18
N ASP A 5 -11.20 -2.17 -16.34
CA ASP A 5 -11.75 -3.51 -16.50
C ASP A 5 -10.95 -4.48 -15.63
N LYS A 6 -11.64 -5.06 -14.64
CA LYS A 6 -11.05 -6.03 -13.73
C LYS A 6 -10.57 -7.29 -14.45
N ALA A 7 -10.98 -7.53 -15.70
CA ALA A 7 -10.45 -8.59 -16.54
C ALA A 7 -8.93 -8.48 -16.78
N ASN A 8 -8.36 -7.28 -16.69
CA ASN A 8 -6.93 -7.05 -16.94
C ASN A 8 -6.06 -7.12 -15.67
N TYR A 9 -6.63 -7.54 -14.53
CA TYR A 9 -5.91 -7.52 -13.25
C TYR A 9 -5.09 -8.81 -13.08
N PHE A 10 -3.80 -8.66 -12.85
CA PHE A 10 -2.93 -9.79 -12.47
C PHE A 10 -3.03 -10.06 -10.97
N ARG A 11 -3.00 -11.35 -10.58
CA ARG A 11 -2.92 -11.75 -9.18
C ARG A 11 -1.48 -11.65 -8.70
N VAL A 12 -1.25 -10.88 -7.65
CA VAL A 12 0.01 -10.83 -6.91
C VAL A 12 -0.22 -11.54 -5.57
N PRO A 13 0.32 -12.76 -5.37
CA PRO A 13 0.26 -13.41 -4.07
C PRO A 13 1.19 -12.69 -3.10
N ILE A 14 0.68 -12.30 -1.94
CA ILE A 14 1.44 -11.63 -0.89
C ILE A 14 1.34 -12.48 0.37
N THR A 15 2.49 -12.89 0.90
CA THR A 15 2.59 -13.54 2.21
C THR A 15 2.91 -12.46 3.23
N MET A 16 2.13 -12.39 4.29
CA MET A 16 2.34 -11.43 5.37
C MET A 16 2.03 -12.09 6.72
N PRO A 17 2.74 -11.68 7.80
CA PRO A 17 2.40 -12.05 9.16
C PRO A 17 0.95 -11.70 9.53
N ALA A 18 0.37 -12.45 10.47
CA ALA A 18 -1.04 -12.33 10.85
C ALA A 18 -1.40 -10.94 11.41
N ASP A 19 -0.47 -10.33 12.14
CA ASP A 19 -0.59 -8.98 12.69
C ASP A 19 -0.63 -7.90 11.59
N MET A 20 0.10 -8.09 10.48
CA MET A 20 -0.01 -7.20 9.32
C MET A 20 -1.38 -7.32 8.62
N VAL A 21 -1.93 -8.54 8.50
CA VAL A 21 -3.29 -8.74 7.97
C VAL A 21 -4.31 -8.02 8.86
N GLU A 22 -4.20 -8.21 10.17
CA GLU A 22 -5.10 -7.60 11.15
C GLU A 22 -5.03 -6.06 11.10
N PHE A 23 -3.83 -5.50 10.92
CA PHE A 23 -3.65 -4.08 10.72
C PHE A 23 -4.41 -3.56 9.49
N LEU A 24 -4.29 -4.24 8.34
CA LEU A 24 -5.01 -3.85 7.11
C LEU A 24 -6.54 -3.89 7.31
N GLU A 25 -7.05 -4.91 7.99
CA GLU A 25 -8.48 -5.04 8.28
C GLU A 25 -8.99 -3.92 9.18
N LYS A 26 -8.26 -3.62 10.27
CA LYS A 26 -8.59 -2.51 11.19
C LYS A 26 -8.56 -1.17 10.46
N LEU A 27 -7.55 -0.93 9.62
CA LEU A 27 -7.43 0.29 8.83
C LEU A 27 -8.63 0.45 7.89
N GLY A 28 -9.02 -0.61 7.18
CA GLY A 28 -10.16 -0.59 6.26
C GLY A 28 -11.50 -0.39 6.96
N MET A 29 -11.67 -0.93 8.18
CA MET A 29 -12.86 -0.72 9.01
C MET A 29 -12.94 0.70 9.57
N ARG A 30 -11.82 1.34 9.87
CA ARG A 30 -11.78 2.70 10.43
C ARG A 30 -12.48 3.71 9.53
N SER A 31 -12.28 3.63 8.21
CA SER A 31 -12.95 4.51 7.25
C SER A 31 -14.48 4.38 7.32
N LYS A 32 -15.01 3.17 7.48
CA LYS A 32 -16.45 2.95 7.67
C LYS A 32 -16.97 3.61 8.95
N ARG A 33 -16.23 3.48 10.06
CA ARG A 33 -16.61 4.03 11.36
C ARG A 33 -16.65 5.57 11.36
N THR A 34 -15.86 6.22 10.52
CA THR A 34 -15.79 7.69 10.41
C THR A 34 -16.68 8.25 9.29
N GLY A 35 -17.70 7.51 8.85
CA GLY A 35 -18.68 7.97 7.84
C GLY A 35 -18.32 7.65 6.39
N GLY A 36 -17.19 6.98 6.14
CA GLY A 36 -16.81 6.47 4.82
C GLY A 36 -17.36 5.07 4.53
N LYS A 37 -16.79 4.40 3.51
CA LYS A 37 -17.06 2.99 3.18
C LYS A 37 -15.98 2.11 3.78
N LYS A 38 -16.27 0.82 3.99
CA LYS A 38 -15.20 -0.16 4.29
C LYS A 38 -14.23 -0.19 3.11
N ILE A 39 -12.95 0.04 3.38
CA ILE A 39 -11.91 -0.04 2.36
C ILE A 39 -11.42 -1.50 2.30
N PRO A 40 -11.47 -2.18 1.15
CA PRO A 40 -10.90 -3.52 0.99
C PRO A 40 -9.38 -3.50 1.09
N ASN A 41 -8.76 -4.54 1.65
CA ASN A 41 -7.29 -4.65 1.74
C ASN A 41 -6.61 -4.49 0.38
N THR A 42 -7.22 -5.04 -0.69
CA THR A 42 -6.73 -4.89 -2.07
C THR A 42 -6.71 -3.44 -2.55
N MET A 43 -7.65 -2.61 -2.09
CA MET A 43 -7.65 -1.18 -2.40
C MET A 43 -6.53 -0.46 -1.65
N ILE A 44 -6.27 -0.82 -0.39
CA ILE A 44 -5.16 -0.25 0.40
C ILE A 44 -3.83 -0.57 -0.27
N VAL A 45 -3.56 -1.84 -0.55
CA VAL A 45 -2.31 -2.29 -1.18
C VAL A 45 -2.11 -1.67 -2.55
N ARG A 46 -3.13 -1.69 -3.43
CA ARG A 46 -3.01 -1.04 -4.75
C ARG A 46 -2.79 0.48 -4.64
N SER A 47 -3.41 1.13 -3.66
CA SER A 47 -3.21 2.57 -3.46
C SER A 47 -1.80 2.87 -2.96
N ALA A 48 -1.24 2.02 -2.09
CA ALA A 48 0.14 2.13 -1.63
C ALA A 48 1.13 1.98 -2.80
N VAL A 49 0.96 0.96 -3.66
CA VAL A 49 1.80 0.76 -4.86
C VAL A 49 1.73 1.97 -5.81
N ARG A 50 0.53 2.50 -6.08
CA ARG A 50 0.36 3.72 -6.90
C ARG A 50 1.00 4.97 -6.30
N VAL A 51 1.18 5.01 -4.97
CA VAL A 51 1.91 6.10 -4.32
C VAL A 51 3.41 5.88 -4.48
N LEU A 52 3.91 4.64 -4.30
CA LEU A 52 5.31 4.30 -4.53
C LEU A 52 5.77 4.67 -5.95
N GLU A 53 4.93 4.47 -6.97
CA GLU A 53 5.20 4.89 -8.37
C GLU A 53 5.43 6.39 -8.54
N LYS A 54 4.93 7.22 -7.61
CA LYS A 54 5.07 8.69 -7.66
C LYS A 54 6.22 9.20 -6.80
N LEU A 55 6.72 8.37 -5.88
CA LEU A 55 7.83 8.74 -5.01
C LEU A 55 9.14 8.66 -5.80
N ASP A 56 10.04 9.61 -5.56
CA ASP A 56 11.45 9.48 -5.95
C ASP A 56 12.17 8.53 -4.97
N LEU A 57 11.80 7.25 -5.05
CA LEU A 57 12.28 6.20 -4.17
C LEU A 57 13.52 5.55 -4.78
N ASN A 58 14.68 5.78 -4.16
CA ASN A 58 15.91 5.08 -4.51
C ASN A 58 16.03 3.77 -3.69
N ILE A 59 16.03 2.65 -4.41
CA ILE A 59 16.17 1.28 -3.86
C ILE A 59 17.57 0.67 -4.05
N ASP A 60 18.52 1.42 -4.61
CA ASP A 60 19.87 0.93 -4.90
C ASP A 60 20.55 0.42 -3.63
N GLY A 61 20.97 -0.84 -3.67
CA GLY A 61 21.75 -1.48 -2.63
C GLY A 61 20.99 -1.92 -1.37
N VAL A 62 19.66 -1.80 -1.32
CA VAL A 62 18.84 -2.26 -0.18
C VAL A 62 19.04 -3.77 0.06
N GLN A 63 19.34 -4.16 1.30
CA GLN A 63 19.58 -5.55 1.72
C GLN A 63 18.50 -6.10 2.67
N THR A 64 17.80 -5.24 3.40
CA THR A 64 16.80 -5.67 4.39
C THR A 64 15.45 -4.97 4.22
N GLU A 65 14.41 -5.51 4.84
CA GLU A 65 13.07 -4.89 4.85
C GLU A 65 13.09 -3.56 5.61
N GLU A 66 13.84 -3.48 6.71
CA GLU A 66 13.96 -2.26 7.51
C GLU A 66 14.64 -1.14 6.71
N GLU A 67 15.67 -1.45 5.92
CA GLU A 67 16.29 -0.48 5.03
C GLU A 67 15.30 0.03 3.98
N LEU A 68 14.47 -0.85 3.41
CA LEU A 68 13.43 -0.44 2.46
C LEU A 68 12.41 0.50 3.11
N ASP A 69 11.97 0.19 4.33
CA ASP A 69 11.03 1.03 5.08
C ASP A 69 11.59 2.44 5.30
N GLU A 70 12.86 2.55 5.70
CA GLU A 70 13.53 3.85 5.87
C GLU A 70 13.57 4.64 4.55
N ARG A 71 13.89 3.99 3.43
CA ARG A 71 13.92 4.64 2.10
C ARG A 71 12.53 5.14 1.69
N ILE A 72 11.48 4.36 1.95
CA ILE A 72 10.10 4.75 1.65
C ILE A 72 9.70 5.97 2.51
N LEU A 73 10.02 5.95 3.80
CA LEU A 73 9.73 7.08 4.70
C LEU A 73 10.46 8.35 4.28
N ASP A 74 11.73 8.24 3.89
CA ASP A 74 12.53 9.38 3.42
C ASP A 74 12.00 9.93 2.10
N ALA A 75 11.58 9.08 1.17
CA ALA A 75 10.94 9.52 -0.07
C ALA A 75 9.61 10.24 0.22
N CYS A 76 8.81 9.72 1.17
CA CYS A 76 7.57 10.38 1.59
C CYS A 76 7.81 11.76 2.20
N ARG A 77 8.88 11.95 2.99
CA ARG A 77 9.24 13.27 3.56
C ARG A 77 9.62 14.30 2.50
N LYS A 78 10.18 13.84 1.37
CA LYS A 78 10.58 14.68 0.23
C LYS A 78 9.41 14.98 -0.70
N TYR A 79 8.41 14.12 -0.74
CA TYR A 79 7.20 14.28 -1.56
C TYR A 79 6.31 15.40 -1.01
N LYS A 80 6.37 16.58 -1.63
CA LYS A 80 5.56 17.77 -1.31
C LYS A 80 4.40 17.94 -2.29
#